data_AF-A0A2D6QXX3-F1
#
_entry.id   AF-A0A2D6QXX3-F1
#
_cell.length_a   1.000
_cell.length_b   1.000
_cell.length_c   1.000
_cell.angle_alpha   90.00
_cell.angle_beta   90.00
_cell.angle_gamma   90.00
#
_symmetry.space_group_name_H-M   'P 1'
#
loop_
_entity.id
_entity.type
_entity.pdbx_description
1 polymer ?
#
loop_
_entity_poly.entity_id
_entity_poly.type
_entity_poly.pdbx_seq_one_letter_code
_entity_poly.pdbx_strand_id
1 'polypeptide(L)'
;MAATAAEIRVLLAQIDEAYDHQSWHGTNLKGSLRGVTPRQAVWRPGPKRHNIWEIATHAAYWKYAAWRRLTAAKRGSFALDGSDWFPSPAPARAPRGVRASSSSTPSTSGCAWRFVISASRGCHDDLAAAN
;
A
#
# COMPACT_ATOMS: atom_id res chain seq x y z
N MET A 1 19.84 -13.21 -20.39
CA MET A 1 19.10 -14.42 -19.94
C MET A 1 17.70 -13.96 -19.58
N ALA A 2 16.66 -14.43 -20.27
CA ALA A 2 15.27 -14.14 -19.89
C ALA A 2 14.86 -15.12 -18.79
N ALA A 3 14.10 -14.66 -17.79
CA ALA A 3 13.57 -15.54 -16.75
C ALA A 3 12.60 -16.57 -17.37
N THR A 4 12.70 -17.80 -16.91
CA THR A 4 11.82 -18.91 -17.26
C THR A 4 10.46 -18.76 -16.57
N ALA A 5 9.43 -19.45 -17.08
CA ALA A 5 8.10 -19.45 -16.48
C ALA A 5 8.11 -19.95 -15.03
N ALA A 6 8.97 -20.93 -14.70
CA ALA A 6 9.10 -21.45 -13.34
C ALA A 6 9.71 -20.42 -12.38
N GLU A 7 10.76 -19.71 -12.80
CA GLU A 7 11.37 -18.64 -12.02
C GLU A 7 10.38 -17.49 -11.77
N ILE A 8 9.59 -17.12 -12.79
CA ILE A 8 8.53 -16.10 -12.64
C ILE A 8 7.51 -16.53 -11.59
N ARG A 9 7.06 -17.79 -11.58
CA ARG A 9 6.10 -18.29 -10.57
C ARG A 9 6.67 -18.20 -9.15
N VAL A 10 7.93 -18.56 -8.96
CA VAL A 10 8.60 -18.44 -7.65
C VAL A 10 8.62 -16.98 -7.19
N LEU A 11 8.98 -16.05 -8.07
CA LEU A 11 9.00 -14.62 -7.74
C LEU A 11 7.60 -14.08 -7.40
N LEU A 12 6.58 -14.49 -8.16
CA LEU A 12 5.20 -14.10 -7.88
C LEU A 12 4.73 -14.63 -6.52
N ALA A 13 5.04 -15.88 -6.19
CA ALA A 13 4.74 -16.48 -4.88
C ALA A 13 5.44 -15.74 -3.73
N GLN A 14 6.71 -15.35 -3.89
CA GLN A 14 7.43 -14.58 -2.87
C GLN A 14 6.82 -13.19 -2.63
N ILE A 15 6.39 -12.51 -3.70
CA ILE A 15 5.70 -11.22 -3.60
C ILE A 15 4.35 -11.36 -2.88
N ASP A 16 3.70 -12.51 -3.07
CA ASP A 16 2.43 -12.86 -2.43
C ASP A 16 2.59 -13.13 -0.93
N GLU A 17 3.49 -14.05 -0.59
CA GLU A 17 3.78 -14.47 0.78
C GLU A 17 4.25 -13.29 1.65
N ALA A 18 5.07 -12.39 1.09
CA ALA A 18 5.58 -11.23 1.80
C ALA A 18 4.49 -10.23 2.22
N TYR A 19 3.31 -10.26 1.59
CA TYR A 19 2.24 -9.30 1.86
C TYR A 19 1.39 -9.67 3.08
N ASP A 20 0.96 -10.94 3.16
CA ASP A 20 0.02 -11.36 4.19
C ASP A 20 0.20 -12.77 4.78
N HIS A 21 1.16 -13.54 4.31
CA HIS A 21 1.51 -14.83 4.90
C HIS A 21 2.48 -14.66 6.07
N GLN A 22 2.75 -15.76 6.78
CA GLN A 22 3.72 -15.76 7.87
C GLN A 22 5.12 -15.50 7.31
N SER A 23 5.64 -14.30 7.54
CA SER A 23 6.96 -13.91 7.09
C SER A 23 8.02 -14.26 8.14
N TRP A 24 9.18 -14.73 7.69
CA TRP A 24 10.33 -15.04 8.56
C TRP A 24 10.92 -13.79 9.23
N HIS A 25 10.75 -12.62 8.63
CA HIS A 25 11.24 -11.32 9.12
C HIS A 25 10.25 -10.62 10.06
N GLY A 26 9.25 -11.33 10.59
CA GLY A 26 8.25 -10.78 11.49
C GLY A 26 7.02 -10.22 10.78
N THR A 27 6.40 -9.18 11.32
CA THR A 27 5.12 -8.66 10.85
C THR A 27 5.20 -8.16 9.41
N ASN A 28 4.39 -8.74 8.51
CA ASN A 28 4.27 -8.31 7.12
C ASN A 28 3.62 -6.92 6.98
N LEU A 29 3.59 -6.39 5.75
CA LEU A 29 3.04 -5.06 5.47
C LEU A 29 1.58 -4.95 5.91
N LYS A 30 0.73 -5.94 5.56
CA LYS A 30 -0.70 -5.95 5.93
C LYS A 30 -0.88 -5.97 7.46
N GLY A 31 -0.04 -6.73 8.16
CA GLY A 31 -0.02 -6.80 9.62
C GLY A 31 0.43 -5.48 10.26
N SER A 32 1.43 -4.82 9.69
CA SER A 32 1.99 -3.56 10.20
C SER A 32 1.01 -2.39 10.08
N LEU A 33 0.08 -2.46 9.12
CA LEU A 33 -0.96 -1.46 8.91
C LEU A 33 -2.25 -1.75 9.71
N ARG A 34 -2.33 -2.89 10.42
CA ARG A 34 -3.51 -3.28 11.19
C ARG A 34 -3.76 -2.28 12.32
N GLY A 35 -4.98 -1.75 12.41
CA GLY A 35 -5.37 -0.80 13.45
C GLY A 35 -4.91 0.64 13.23
N VAL A 36 -4.18 0.93 12.15
CA VAL A 36 -3.83 2.31 11.78
C VAL A 36 -5.08 3.05 11.32
N THR A 37 -5.39 4.15 12.00
CA THR A 37 -6.50 5.03 11.63
C THR A 37 -6.10 5.96 10.47
N PRO A 38 -7.06 6.47 9.68
CA PRO A 38 -6.77 7.42 8.61
C PRO A 38 -6.01 8.68 9.09
N ARG A 39 -6.33 9.15 10.30
CA ARG A 39 -5.65 10.30 10.92
C ARG A 39 -4.18 10.00 11.23
N GLN A 40 -3.88 8.79 11.73
CA GLN A 40 -2.51 8.35 11.93
C GLN A 40 -1.78 8.16 10.59
N ALA A 41 -2.47 7.65 9.57
CA ALA A 41 -1.89 7.38 8.27
C ALA A 41 -1.31 8.66 7.62
N VAL A 42 -2.03 9.78 7.74
CA VAL A 42 -1.62 11.07 7.14
C VAL A 42 -0.70 11.91 8.05
N TRP A 43 -0.50 11.52 9.31
CA TRP A 43 0.34 12.25 10.25
C TRP A 43 1.82 12.19 9.85
N ARG A 44 2.51 13.33 9.89
CA ARG A 44 3.93 13.43 9.57
C ARG A 44 4.79 13.53 10.83
N PRO A 45 5.85 12.70 10.95
CA PRO A 45 6.76 12.77 12.09
C PRO A 45 7.70 13.97 12.07
N GLY A 46 7.93 14.59 10.91
CA GLY A 46 8.76 15.77 10.78
C GLY A 46 8.77 16.36 9.38
N PRO A 47 9.42 17.52 9.19
CA PRO A 47 9.57 18.15 7.88
C PRO A 47 10.27 17.20 6.90
N LYS A 48 9.78 17.15 5.66
CA LYS A 48 10.34 16.31 4.57
C LYS A 48 10.40 14.80 4.88
N ARG A 49 9.66 14.30 5.87
CA ARG A 49 9.54 12.87 6.18
C ARG A 49 8.25 12.31 5.59
N HIS A 50 8.35 11.08 5.08
CA HIS A 50 7.19 10.35 4.61
C HIS A 50 6.28 9.96 5.76
N ASN A 51 4.97 10.02 5.53
CA ASN A 51 3.99 9.46 6.45
C ASN A 51 3.65 8.01 6.09
N ILE A 52 2.86 7.36 6.94
CA ILE A 52 2.47 5.95 6.74
C ILE A 52 1.70 5.78 5.42
N TRP A 53 0.84 6.75 5.08
CA TRP A 53 0.13 6.77 3.81
C TRP A 53 1.07 6.69 2.60
N GLU A 54 2.08 7.56 2.56
CA GLU A 54 3.03 7.67 1.47
C GLU A 54 3.84 6.38 1.32
N ILE A 55 4.31 5.83 2.44
CA ILE A 55 5.08 4.57 2.46
C ILE A 55 4.21 3.40 1.98
N ALA A 56 2.97 3.29 2.49
CA ALA A 56 2.07 2.22 2.11
C ALA A 56 1.68 2.30 0.62
N THR A 57 1.44 3.51 0.11
CA THR A 57 1.10 3.74 -1.29
C THR A 57 2.29 3.44 -2.22
N HIS A 58 3.49 3.87 -1.82
CA HIS A 58 4.73 3.55 -2.52
C HIS A 58 4.94 2.03 -2.62
N ALA A 59 4.77 1.30 -1.50
CA ALA A 59 4.89 -0.16 -1.48
C ALA A 59 3.85 -0.84 -2.39
N ALA A 60 2.59 -0.37 -2.38
CA ALA A 60 1.54 -0.89 -3.26
C ALA A 60 1.85 -0.66 -4.75
N TYR A 61 2.36 0.53 -5.10
CA TYR A 61 2.75 0.85 -6.46
C TYR A 61 3.90 -0.03 -6.95
N TRP A 62 4.93 -0.25 -6.13
CA TRP A 62 6.07 -1.09 -6.51
C TRP A 62 5.71 -2.57 -6.59
N LYS A 63 4.79 -3.06 -5.75
CA LYS A 63 4.20 -4.41 -5.88
C LYS A 63 3.51 -4.56 -7.25
N TYR A 64 2.65 -3.60 -7.62
CA TYR A 64 1.99 -3.57 -8.93
C TYR A 64 3.00 -3.51 -10.08
N ALA A 65 4.01 -2.64 -9.99
CA ALA A 65 5.01 -2.46 -11.03
C ALA A 65 5.91 -3.70 -11.22
N ALA A 66 6.22 -4.43 -10.15
CA ALA A 66 6.93 -5.70 -10.20
C ALA A 66 6.08 -6.80 -10.85
N TRP A 67 4.83 -6.95 -10.42
CA TRP A 67 3.88 -7.91 -11.00
C TRP A 67 3.67 -7.68 -12.50
N ARG A 68 3.41 -6.43 -12.92
CA ARG A 68 3.32 -6.03 -14.33
C ARG A 68 4.58 -6.37 -15.13
N ARG A 69 5.74 -6.18 -14.48
CA ARG A 69 7.08 -6.62 -14.89
C ARG A 69 7.08 -8.08 -15.35
N LEU A 70 6.72 -8.92 -14.40
CA LEU A 70 6.84 -10.37 -14.47
C LEU A 70 5.77 -11.03 -15.37
N THR A 71 4.56 -10.46 -15.43
CA THR A 71 3.43 -11.01 -16.19
C THR A 71 3.24 -10.42 -17.57
N ALA A 72 4.01 -9.39 -17.94
CA ALA A 72 3.83 -8.62 -19.17
C ALA A 72 2.40 -8.05 -19.37
N ALA A 73 1.64 -7.84 -18.29
CA ALA A 73 0.30 -7.22 -18.33
C ALA A 73 0.35 -5.79 -18.93
N LYS A 74 -0.77 -5.14 -19.28
CA LYS A 74 -0.75 -3.80 -19.93
C LYS A 74 -0.59 -2.63 -18.94
N ARG A 75 0.06 -1.52 -19.37
CA ARG A 75 0.26 -0.30 -18.54
C ARG A 75 -1.07 0.44 -18.42
N GLY A 76 -1.67 0.47 -17.22
CA GLY A 76 -2.84 1.33 -17.01
C GLY A 76 -3.70 1.06 -15.77
N SER A 77 -3.38 0.07 -14.93
CA SER A 77 -4.28 -0.33 -13.84
C SER A 77 -3.91 0.18 -12.44
N PHE A 78 -2.89 1.04 -12.29
CA PHE A 78 -2.69 1.69 -11.00
C PHE A 78 -3.63 2.89 -10.89
N ALA A 79 -4.52 2.87 -9.90
CA ALA A 79 -5.61 3.82 -9.79
C ALA A 79 -5.22 5.21 -9.24
N LEU A 80 -3.94 5.46 -8.96
CA LEU A 80 -3.42 6.80 -8.66
C LEU A 80 -2.53 7.28 -9.79
N ASP A 81 -2.75 8.53 -10.21
CA ASP A 81 -1.87 9.20 -11.15
C ASP A 81 -0.52 9.52 -10.50
N GLY A 82 0.56 9.21 -11.21
CA GLY A 82 1.93 9.42 -10.76
C GLY A 82 2.77 8.15 -10.75
N SER A 83 3.96 8.25 -10.19
CA SER A 83 4.90 7.15 -10.05
C SER A 83 5.75 7.31 -8.80
N ASP A 84 6.18 6.19 -8.22
CA ASP A 84 7.11 6.09 -7.09
C ASP A 84 6.56 6.65 -5.77
N TRP A 85 6.39 7.97 -5.65
CA TRP A 85 5.89 8.62 -4.45
C TRP A 85 4.60 9.39 -4.73
N PHE A 86 3.56 9.07 -3.96
CA PHE A 86 2.24 9.68 -4.11
C PHE A 86 1.97 10.61 -2.94
N PRO A 87 1.58 11.87 -3.18
CA PRO A 87 1.31 12.81 -2.09
C PRO A 87 0.16 12.30 -1.22
N SER A 88 0.36 12.31 0.09
CA SER A 88 -0.75 12.07 1.03
C SER A 88 -1.82 13.14 0.89
N PRO A 89 -3.12 12.79 1.00
CA PRO A 89 -4.16 13.79 1.18
C PRO A 89 -3.80 14.68 2.38
N ALA A 90 -4.11 15.98 2.27
CA ALA A 90 -3.73 16.94 3.30
C ALA A 90 -4.21 16.48 4.68
N PRO A 91 -3.37 16.54 5.72
CA PRO A 91 -3.82 16.21 7.06
C PRO A 91 -4.93 17.18 7.45
N ALA A 92 -6.06 16.67 7.93
CA ALA A 92 -7.04 17.51 8.61
C ALA A 92 -6.30 18.26 9.71
N ARG A 93 -6.15 19.59 9.57
CA ARG A 93 -5.38 20.44 10.47
C ARG A 93 -5.85 20.18 11.90
N ALA A 94 -5.05 19.48 12.71
CA ALA A 94 -5.40 19.30 14.10
C ALA A 94 -5.27 20.66 14.80
N PRO A 95 -6.32 21.20 15.45
CA PRO A 95 -6.16 22.39 16.27
C PRO A 95 -5.13 22.10 17.36
N ARG A 96 -4.19 23.03 17.57
CA ARG A 96 -3.23 22.97 18.68
C ARG A 96 -4.01 22.84 19.99
N GLY A 97 -3.77 21.77 20.74
CA GLY A 97 -4.20 21.67 22.14
C GLY A 97 -5.46 20.85 22.46
N VAL A 98 -5.99 20.02 21.55
CA VAL A 98 -7.15 19.17 21.88
C VAL A 98 -6.78 17.69 21.89
N ARG A 99 -7.01 17.06 23.05
CA ARG A 99 -6.90 15.61 23.28
C ARG A 99 -7.81 14.88 22.28
N ALA A 100 -7.32 13.83 21.63
CA ALA A 100 -8.05 13.13 20.58
C ALA A 100 -9.41 12.61 21.09
N SER A 101 -10.50 13.25 20.68
CA SER A 101 -11.84 12.71 20.81
C SER A 101 -12.22 11.97 19.54
N SER A 102 -12.64 10.71 19.72
CA SER A 102 -13.19 9.85 18.69
C SER A 102 -14.53 10.40 18.21
N SER A 103 -14.53 11.16 17.12
CA SER A 103 -15.77 11.51 16.40
C SER A 103 -15.67 11.05 14.95
N SER A 104 -16.68 10.27 14.56
CA SER A 104 -16.82 9.51 13.32
C SER A 104 -17.52 10.33 12.25
N THR A 105 -16.82 11.26 11.62
CA THR A 105 -17.22 11.83 10.32
C THR A 105 -16.49 11.09 9.19
N PRO A 106 -17.13 10.79 8.04
CA PRO A 106 -16.42 10.22 6.90
C PRO A 106 -15.50 11.27 6.32
N SER A 107 -14.24 11.26 6.77
CA SER A 107 -13.18 12.09 6.22
C SER A 107 -12.74 11.52 4.87
N THR A 108 -12.42 12.38 3.90
CA THR A 108 -11.77 12.03 2.63
C THR A 108 -10.55 11.13 2.83
N SER A 109 -9.85 11.29 3.96
CA SER A 109 -8.72 10.44 4.38
C SER A 109 -9.12 8.98 4.67
N GLY A 110 -10.36 8.73 5.11
CA GLY A 110 -10.88 7.38 5.39
C GLY A 110 -11.21 6.58 4.13
N CYS A 111 -11.84 7.23 3.13
CA CYS A 111 -12.07 6.62 1.82
C CYS A 111 -10.75 6.31 1.11
N ALA A 112 -9.80 7.24 1.19
CA ALA A 112 -8.45 7.05 0.68
C ALA A 112 -7.77 5.85 1.38
N TRP A 113 -7.90 5.70 2.71
CA TRP A 113 -7.14 4.65 3.44
C TRP A 113 -7.64 3.25 3.14
N ARG A 114 -8.96 3.10 3.01
CA ARG A 114 -9.56 1.86 2.49
C ARG A 114 -9.08 1.56 1.07
N PHE A 115 -8.85 2.58 0.25
CA PHE A 115 -8.33 2.42 -1.11
C PHE A 115 -6.87 1.92 -1.14
N VAL A 116 -5.95 2.40 -0.29
CA VAL A 116 -4.56 1.87 -0.27
C VAL A 116 -4.53 0.40 0.14
N ILE A 117 -5.34 0.02 1.13
CA ILE A 117 -5.52 -1.38 1.52
C ILE A 117 -6.17 -2.19 0.38
N SER A 118 -7.15 -1.61 -0.32
CA SER A 118 -7.84 -2.25 -1.44
C SER A 118 -6.98 -2.36 -2.69
N ALA A 119 -6.12 -1.40 -3.01
CA ALA A 119 -5.19 -1.44 -4.14
C ALA A 119 -4.08 -2.47 -3.90
N SER A 120 -3.63 -2.57 -2.65
CA SER A 120 -2.68 -3.61 -2.23
C SER A 120 -3.30 -5.02 -2.30
N ARG A 121 -4.61 -5.14 -2.04
CA ARG A 121 -5.38 -6.38 -2.16
C ARG A 121 -5.79 -6.70 -3.60
N GLY A 122 -6.24 -5.75 -4.40
CA GLY A 122 -6.65 -5.99 -5.79
C GLY A 122 -5.49 -6.51 -6.63
N CYS A 123 -4.29 -5.94 -6.46
CA CYS A 123 -3.09 -6.47 -7.09
C CYS A 123 -2.74 -7.89 -6.61
N HIS A 124 -3.07 -8.23 -5.37
CA HIS A 124 -2.86 -9.56 -4.77
C HIS A 124 -3.90 -10.57 -5.28
N ASP A 125 -5.16 -10.18 -5.42
CA ASP A 125 -6.24 -11.01 -5.95
C ASP A 125 -6.00 -11.31 -7.46
N ASP A 126 -5.53 -10.33 -8.22
CA ASP A 126 -5.08 -10.50 -9.61
C ASP A 126 -3.83 -11.41 -9.74
N LEU A 127 -2.99 -11.43 -8.71
CA LEU A 127 -1.82 -12.31 -8.57
C LEU A 127 -2.23 -13.76 -8.28
N ALA A 128 -3.14 -13.96 -7.33
CA ALA A 128 -3.66 -15.26 -6.94
C ALA A 128 -4.47 -15.93 -8.06
N ALA A 129 -5.18 -15.15 -8.88
CA ALA A 129 -5.93 -15.66 -10.03
C ALA A 129 -5.04 -16.06 -11.23
N ALA A 130 -3.76 -15.64 -11.24
CA ALA A 130 -2.80 -15.93 -12.31
C ALA A 130 -1.90 -17.15 -12.03
N ASN A 131 -2.04 -17.79 -10.86
CA ASN A 131 -1.40 -19.05 -10.46
C ASN A 131 -2.38 -20.22 -10.63
#